data_AF-A0A0B5D5X1-F1
#
_entry.id   AF-A0A0B5D5X1-F1
#
_cell.length_a   1.000
_cell.length_b   1.000
_cell.length_c   1.000
_cell.angle_alpha   90.00
_cell.angle_beta   90.00
_cell.angle_gamma   90.00
#
_symmetry.space_group_name_H-M   'P 1'
#
loop_
_entity.id
_entity.type
_entity.pdbx_description
1 polymer ?
#
loop_
_entity_poly.entity_id
_entity_poly.type
_entity_poly.pdbx_seq_one_letter_code
_entity_poly.pdbx_strand_id
1 'polypeptide(L)'
;VNEMILTEQEIDGEERKLLTHFDRNGLGYTLDRVTGELLVAEKFDPVVNWTTGVDMDPESETYGRPAVVAEYSTEQNGEDVNSTNICPAALGSKDQQPAAYSPETELFYVPTNHV
;
A
#
# COMPACT_ATOMS: atom_id res chain seq x y z
N VAL A 1 -8.11 -2.67 -3.96
CA VAL A 1 -9.36 -1.87 -3.77
C VAL A 1 -10.62 -2.71 -3.68
N ASN A 2 -10.76 -3.79 -4.46
CA ASN A 2 -11.91 -4.71 -4.37
C ASN A 2 -11.52 -6.15 -4.03
N GLU A 3 -10.25 -6.39 -3.74
CA GLU A 3 -9.73 -7.71 -3.41
C GLU A 3 -8.88 -7.71 -2.14
N MET A 4 -8.94 -8.85 -1.47
CA MET A 4 -8.08 -9.26 -0.37
C MET A 4 -7.55 -10.62 -0.76
N ILE A 5 -6.29 -10.71 -1.20
CA ILE A 5 -5.73 -11.98 -1.68
C ILE A 5 -5.18 -12.72 -0.48
N LEU A 6 -5.78 -13.88 -0.17
CA LEU A 6 -5.38 -14.69 0.98
C LEU A 6 -4.34 -15.71 0.54
N THR A 7 -3.19 -15.72 1.22
CA THR A 7 -2.08 -16.64 0.94
C THR A 7 -1.57 -17.28 2.23
N GLU A 8 -0.83 -18.36 2.11
CA GLU A 8 -0.03 -18.94 3.20
C GLU A 8 1.40 -18.95 2.67
N GLN A 9 2.30 -18.23 3.35
CA GLN A 9 3.68 -18.03 2.95
C GLN A 9 4.56 -17.88 4.20
N GLU A 10 5.84 -18.19 4.07
CA GLU A 10 6.84 -17.95 5.10
C GLU A 10 7.22 -16.45 5.16
N ILE A 11 7.10 -15.83 6.34
CA ILE A 11 7.62 -14.49 6.63
C ILE A 11 8.49 -14.59 7.88
N ASP A 12 9.73 -14.11 7.78
CA ASP A 12 10.74 -14.16 8.86
C ASP A 12 10.96 -15.57 9.44
N GLY A 13 10.85 -16.61 8.60
CA GLY A 13 11.03 -18.00 9.00
C GLY A 13 9.81 -18.66 9.64
N GLU A 14 8.65 -17.99 9.64
CA GLU A 14 7.39 -18.54 10.17
C GLU A 14 6.31 -18.59 9.08
N GLU A 15 5.66 -19.75 8.95
CA GLU A 15 4.49 -19.93 8.11
C GLU A 15 3.31 -19.09 8.64
N ARG A 16 2.90 -18.08 7.86
CA ARG A 16 1.85 -17.14 8.27
C ARG A 16 0.63 -17.21 7.37
N LYS A 17 -0.51 -16.92 7.98
CA LYS A 17 -1.79 -16.78 7.29
C LYS A 17 -1.96 -15.34 6.85
N LEU A 18 -1.69 -15.07 5.59
CA LEU A 18 -1.59 -13.70 5.08
C LEU A 18 -2.84 -13.22 4.35
N LEU A 19 -2.97 -11.90 4.32
CA LEU A 19 -3.81 -11.13 3.41
C LEU A 19 -2.91 -10.07 2.77
N THR A 20 -2.84 -10.05 1.44
CA THR A 20 -2.11 -9.03 0.68
C THR A 20 -3.08 -8.15 -0.09
N HIS A 21 -2.84 -6.84 -0.03
CA HIS A 21 -3.68 -5.82 -0.64
C HIS A 21 -2.83 -4.74 -1.32
N PHE A 22 -3.07 -4.54 -2.61
CA PHE A 22 -2.47 -3.44 -3.39
C PHE A 22 -3.49 -2.29 -3.47
N ASP A 23 -3.28 -1.26 -2.66
CA ASP A 23 -4.22 -0.15 -2.57
C ASP A 23 -4.01 0.88 -3.68
N ARG A 24 -5.04 1.68 -3.95
CA ARG A 24 -4.95 2.83 -4.86
C ARG A 24 -3.88 3.81 -4.45
N ASN A 25 -3.62 3.98 -3.16
CA ASN A 25 -2.59 4.91 -2.66
C ASN A 25 -1.15 4.54 -3.06
N GLY A 26 -0.93 3.40 -3.75
CA GLY A 26 0.37 2.98 -4.24
C GLY A 26 1.22 2.21 -3.24
N LEU A 27 0.64 1.87 -2.08
CA LEU A 27 1.22 1.01 -1.07
C LEU A 27 0.63 -0.40 -1.17
N GLY A 28 1.50 -1.40 -1.08
CA GLY A 28 1.20 -2.81 -0.98
C GLY A 28 1.30 -3.22 0.48
N TYR A 29 0.20 -3.73 1.01
CA TYR A 29 0.06 -4.13 2.41
C TYR A 29 0.02 -5.64 2.50
N THR A 30 0.80 -6.20 3.41
CA THR A 30 0.69 -7.60 3.83
C THR A 30 0.37 -7.63 5.33
N LEU A 31 -0.72 -8.31 5.68
CA LEU A 31 -1.21 -8.44 7.04
C LEU A 31 -1.32 -9.90 7.43
N ASP A 32 -1.20 -10.20 8.72
CA ASP A 32 -1.73 -11.45 9.25
C ASP A 32 -3.27 -11.37 9.21
N ARG A 33 -3.90 -12.28 8.47
CA ARG A 33 -5.36 -12.24 8.24
C ARG A 33 -6.18 -12.69 9.46
N VAL A 34 -5.55 -13.26 10.47
CA VAL A 34 -6.19 -13.75 11.69
C VAL A 34 -6.15 -12.66 12.76
N THR A 35 -5.00 -12.00 12.95
CA THR A 35 -4.81 -10.99 14.00
C THR A 35 -5.03 -9.56 13.52
N GLY A 36 -4.85 -9.30 12.23
CA GLY A 36 -4.84 -7.96 11.66
C GLY A 36 -3.50 -7.23 11.83
N GLU A 37 -2.45 -7.92 12.31
CA GLU A 37 -1.11 -7.37 12.43
C GLU A 37 -0.56 -6.93 11.07
N LEU A 38 0.00 -5.72 11.01
CA LEU A 38 0.62 -5.18 9.80
C LEU A 38 2.07 -5.66 9.71
N LEU A 39 2.36 -6.48 8.70
CA LEU A 39 3.67 -7.10 8.52
C LEU A 39 4.54 -6.32 7.52
N VAL A 40 3.96 -5.87 6.40
CA VAL A 40 4.65 -5.11 5.35
C VAL A 40 3.75 -4.01 4.84
N ALA A 41 4.31 -2.82 4.61
CA ALA A 41 3.63 -1.70 3.97
C ALA A 41 4.61 -0.90 3.10
N GLU A 42 4.75 -1.29 1.84
CA GLU A 42 5.77 -0.75 0.94
C GLU A 42 5.18 -0.19 -0.36
N LYS A 43 5.88 0.74 -0.99
CA LYS A 43 5.47 1.25 -2.31
C LYS A 43 5.65 0.18 -3.37
N PHE A 44 4.60 -0.12 -4.14
CA PHE A 44 4.69 -1.02 -5.30
C PHE A 44 4.84 -0.26 -6.63
N ASP A 45 4.76 1.07 -6.61
CA ASP A 45 5.20 1.94 -7.69
C ASP A 45 6.21 2.97 -7.13
N PRO A 46 7.45 3.03 -7.67
CA PRO A 46 8.48 3.93 -7.16
C PRO A 46 8.14 5.43 -7.31
N VAL A 47 7.19 5.82 -8.15
CA VAL A 47 6.85 7.25 -8.34
C VAL A 47 5.89 7.80 -7.28
N VAL A 48 5.34 6.96 -6.41
CA VAL A 48 4.44 7.37 -5.32
C VAL A 48 5.14 8.39 -4.43
N ASN A 49 4.60 9.60 -4.34
CA ASN A 49 5.26 10.73 -3.67
C ASN A 49 4.46 11.38 -2.55
N TRP A 50 3.16 11.11 -2.45
CA TRP A 50 2.28 11.72 -1.43
C TRP A 50 2.66 11.34 0.02
N THR A 51 3.45 10.28 0.20
CA THR A 51 3.93 9.79 1.50
C THR A 51 5.40 9.38 1.43
N THR A 52 6.13 9.55 2.55
CA THR A 52 7.48 9.00 2.70
C THR A 52 7.48 7.50 3.01
N GLY A 53 6.34 6.92 3.39
CA GLY A 53 6.22 5.53 3.83
C GLY A 53 5.22 5.40 4.98
N VAL A 54 5.01 4.17 5.43
CA VAL A 54 4.18 3.87 6.60
C VAL A 54 5.06 3.75 7.82
N ASP A 55 4.61 4.32 8.94
CA ASP A 55 5.26 4.13 10.23
C ASP A 55 5.06 2.68 10.70
N MET A 56 6.15 1.91 10.71
CA MET A 56 6.14 0.49 11.07
C MET A 56 6.67 0.22 12.48
N ASP A 57 6.94 1.26 13.28
CA ASP A 57 7.37 1.11 14.67
C ASP A 57 6.13 0.86 15.57
N PRO A 58 5.97 -0.35 16.16
CA PRO A 58 4.81 -0.67 17.00
C PRO A 58 4.69 0.16 18.27
N GLU A 59 5.77 0.83 18.70
CA GLU A 59 5.76 1.73 19.86
C GLU A 59 5.38 3.18 19.50
N SER A 60 5.31 3.51 18.21
CA SER A 60 4.98 4.84 17.73
C SER A 60 3.48 5.15 17.87
N GLU A 61 3.16 6.38 18.28
CA GLU A 61 1.78 6.89 18.30
C GLU A 61 1.14 6.91 16.90
N THR A 62 1.96 6.91 15.86
CA THR A 62 1.52 6.88 14.46
C THR A 62 1.70 5.53 13.78
N TYR A 63 1.95 4.45 14.53
CA TYR A 63 2.07 3.10 13.99
C TYR A 63 0.93 2.77 12.99
N GLY A 64 1.31 2.23 11.84
CA GLY A 64 0.42 1.88 10.73
C GLY A 64 -0.09 3.07 9.91
N ARG A 65 0.32 4.31 10.22
CA ARG A 65 -0.11 5.51 9.49
C ARG A 65 0.92 5.92 8.44
N PRO A 66 0.51 6.22 7.19
CA PRO A 66 1.38 6.86 6.21
C PRO A 66 1.82 8.25 6.67
N ALA A 67 3.11 8.54 6.57
CA ALA A 67 3.66 9.86 6.81
C ALA A 67 3.43 10.75 5.58
N VAL A 68 2.42 11.62 5.65
CA VAL A 68 2.01 12.49 4.53
C VAL A 68 3.07 13.55 4.24
N VAL A 69 3.43 13.69 2.97
CA VAL A 69 4.33 14.76 2.49
C VAL A 69 3.53 16.04 2.30
N ALA A 70 3.88 17.09 3.04
CA ALA A 70 3.14 18.36 3.07
C ALA A 70 2.94 18.97 1.66
N GLU A 71 3.97 18.92 0.80
CA GLU A 71 3.93 19.43 -0.58
C GLU A 71 2.78 18.84 -1.41
N TYR A 72 2.46 17.57 -1.19
CA TYR A 72 1.45 16.82 -1.95
C TYR A 72 0.12 16.66 -1.20
N SER A 73 -0.02 17.29 -0.04
CA SER A 73 -1.24 17.23 0.77
C SER A 73 -2.22 18.32 0.37
N THR A 74 -3.36 17.93 -0.20
CA THR A 74 -4.42 18.88 -0.59
C THR A 74 -4.99 19.66 0.59
N GLU A 75 -5.11 19.02 1.75
CA GLU A 75 -5.56 19.66 3.00
C GLU A 75 -4.56 20.72 3.47
N GLN A 76 -3.27 20.43 3.46
CA GLN A 76 -2.25 21.37 3.94
C GLN A 76 -2.01 22.53 2.97
N ASN A 77 -2.19 22.28 1.67
CA ASN A 77 -2.14 23.32 0.65
C ASN A 77 -3.37 24.25 0.70
N GLY A 78 -4.51 23.74 1.17
CA GLY A 78 -5.74 24.50 1.42
C GLY A 78 -6.79 24.40 0.31
N GLU A 79 -8.02 24.74 0.65
CA GLU A 79 -9.13 24.85 -0.30
C GLU A 79 -8.86 25.92 -1.36
N ASP A 80 -9.42 25.75 -2.56
CA ASP A 80 -9.20 26.63 -3.73
C ASP A 80 -7.74 26.76 -4.20
N VAL A 81 -6.84 25.87 -3.74
CA VAL A 81 -5.44 25.77 -4.19
C VAL A 81 -5.23 24.51 -5.02
N ASN A 82 -4.67 24.68 -6.22
CA ASN A 82 -4.32 23.54 -7.07
C ASN A 82 -3.03 22.86 -6.58
N SER A 83 -3.16 21.67 -6.01
CA SER A 83 -2.00 20.83 -5.65
C SER A 83 -1.53 20.05 -6.88
N THR A 84 -0.28 20.26 -7.30
CA THR A 84 0.25 19.72 -8.56
C THR A 84 1.22 18.57 -8.33
N ASN A 85 1.40 17.71 -9.35
CA ASN A 85 2.39 16.63 -9.37
C ASN A 85 2.23 15.57 -8.27
N ILE A 86 1.01 15.36 -7.76
CA ILE A 86 0.70 14.28 -6.83
C ILE A 86 0.71 12.95 -7.59
N CYS A 87 1.49 11.98 -7.09
CA CYS A 87 1.53 10.62 -7.56
C CYS A 87 1.16 9.65 -6.41
N PRO A 88 0.17 8.76 -6.62
CA PRO A 88 -0.58 8.54 -7.86
C PRO A 88 -1.70 9.57 -8.07
N ALA A 89 -2.26 9.63 -9.28
CA ALA A 89 -3.52 10.33 -9.55
C ALA A 89 -4.69 9.73 -8.74
N ALA A 90 -5.88 10.36 -8.79
CA ALA A 90 -7.04 9.91 -8.03
C ALA A 90 -7.49 8.46 -8.31
N LEU A 91 -7.23 7.96 -9.53
CA LEU A 91 -7.46 6.55 -9.92
C LEU A 91 -6.46 5.57 -9.27
N GLY A 92 -5.40 6.08 -8.65
CA GLY A 92 -4.39 5.34 -7.89
C GLY A 92 -3.41 4.52 -8.74
N SER A 93 -2.41 3.92 -8.09
CA SER A 93 -1.45 3.02 -8.77
C SER A 93 -2.07 1.70 -9.23
N LYS A 94 -3.26 1.37 -8.77
CA LYS A 94 -4.09 0.23 -9.20
C LYS A 94 -5.54 0.53 -8.83
N ASP A 95 -6.51 0.29 -9.70
CA ASP A 95 -7.94 0.53 -9.41
C ASP A 95 -8.69 -0.81 -9.19
N GLN A 96 -9.81 -1.05 -9.88
CA GLN A 96 -10.63 -2.25 -9.75
C GLN A 96 -9.96 -3.53 -10.27
N GLN A 97 -8.98 -3.43 -11.17
CA GLN A 97 -8.40 -4.58 -11.87
C GLN A 97 -7.72 -5.52 -10.86
N PRO A 98 -8.14 -6.80 -10.72
CA PRO A 98 -7.62 -7.67 -9.67
C PRO A 98 -6.18 -8.10 -9.96
N ALA A 99 -5.36 -8.20 -8.92
CA ALA A 99 -4.07 -8.88 -9.00
C ALA A 99 -4.24 -10.40 -8.94
N ALA A 100 -3.22 -11.13 -9.40
CA ALA A 100 -3.15 -12.59 -9.30
C ALA A 100 -1.97 -13.02 -8.44
N TYR A 101 -2.08 -14.16 -7.77
CA TYR A 101 -1.00 -14.78 -7.01
C TYR A 101 -0.69 -16.16 -7.58
N SER A 102 0.60 -16.52 -7.65
CA SER A 102 1.04 -17.86 -8.00
C SER A 102 1.72 -18.51 -6.80
N PRO A 103 1.20 -19.63 -6.26
CA PRO A 103 1.84 -20.34 -5.16
C PRO A 103 3.14 -21.04 -5.56
N GLU A 104 3.41 -21.24 -6.85
CA GLU A 104 4.66 -21.86 -7.32
C GLU A 104 5.83 -20.88 -7.34
N THR A 105 5.55 -19.61 -7.63
CA THR A 105 6.57 -18.55 -7.67
C THR A 105 6.55 -17.68 -6.42
N GLU A 106 5.49 -17.78 -5.62
CA GLU A 106 5.24 -16.94 -4.44
C GLU A 106 5.16 -15.43 -4.77
N LEU A 107 4.82 -15.11 -6.02
CA LEU A 107 4.73 -13.74 -6.53
C LEU A 107 3.29 -13.28 -6.78
N PHE A 108 3.09 -11.99 -6.58
CA PHE A 108 1.91 -11.27 -7.02
C PHE A 108 2.14 -10.59 -8.37
N TYR A 109 1.19 -10.77 -9.29
CA TYR A 109 1.16 -10.16 -10.61
C TYR A 109 0.07 -9.10 -10.60
N VAL A 110 0.50 -7.83 -10.52
CA VAL A 110 -0.39 -6.69 -10.28
C VAL A 110 -0.49 -5.83 -11.55
N PRO A 111 -1.68 -5.69 -12.16
CA PRO A 111 -1.88 -4.78 -13.28
C PRO A 111 -1.98 -3.32 -12.79
N THR A 112 -0.85 -2.62 -12.78
CA THR A 112 -0.74 -1.24 -12.27
C THR A 112 -1.12 -0.18 -13.30
N ASN A 113 -1.44 1.01 -12.80
CA ASN A 113 -1.61 2.23 -13.56
C ASN A 113 -0.33 3.06 -13.49
N HIS A 114 0.01 3.80 -14.54
CA HIS A 114 1.11 4.77 -14.55
C HIS A 114 0.67 6.00 -15.34
N VAL A 115 -0.08 6.89 -14.67
CA VAL A 115 -0.85 7.99 -15.27
C VAL A 115 -0.61 9.27 -14.49
#